data_AF-A0A969AQQ2-F1
#
_entry.id   AF-A0A969AQQ2-F1
#
_cell.length_a   1.000
_cell.length_b   1.000
_cell.length_c   1.000
_cell.angle_alpha   90.00
_cell.angle_beta   90.00
_cell.angle_gamma   90.00
#
_symmetry.space_group_name_H-M   'P 1'
#
loop_
_entity.id
_entity.type
_entity.pdbx_description
1 polymer ?
#
loop_
_entity_poly.entity_id
_entity_poly.type
_entity_poly.pdbx_seq_one_letter_code
_entity_poly.pdbx_strand_id
1 'polypeptide(L)'
;TAQHRAGSRTAPAPAPGTRSNSSTNPAPAPAPAPGTGATPAPSPGTKTTPNPLPNSPPMSDCSKDPCLASLEKKLDENKITWIKAKVEVVKCNFANGEYKPTTETKEVTVLSTPTGSERLKVENHFAEVAKANRELCLLKNLEPTLVVPEWWQVRDFQKPQLVIQYAELLSDGKLGKSRWTTTIPHYNKPKTYKPKFPKYEKGDTEAIFILNDNSKIIINAKNKTEALKVINALKQFINPKFLKNTKPPKIGERSGSYKKVKVVPVRCHFFSKGQQNTAPDWSLKLREKKKP
;
A
#
# COMPACT_ATOMS: atom_id res chain seq x y z
N THR A 1 87.50 31.40 22.21
CA THR A 1 86.36 31.07 21.34
C THR A 1 85.09 31.52 22.01
N ALA A 2 84.49 32.58 21.47
CA ALA A 2 83.30 33.22 22.00
C ALA A 2 82.05 32.38 21.68
N GLN A 3 81.08 32.32 22.59
CA GLN A 3 79.68 32.05 22.25
C GLN A 3 78.75 32.71 23.27
N HIS A 4 78.18 33.84 22.85
CA HIS A 4 77.03 34.50 23.45
C HIS A 4 75.77 33.63 23.23
N ARG A 5 74.97 33.41 24.28
CA ARG A 5 73.57 32.97 24.16
C ARG A 5 72.65 34.08 24.63
N ALA A 6 71.91 34.65 23.69
CA ALA A 6 70.88 35.66 23.90
C ALA A 6 69.63 35.02 24.54
N GLY A 7 69.15 35.63 25.63
CA GLY A 7 67.86 35.31 26.25
C GLY A 7 66.72 35.99 25.49
N SER A 8 65.79 35.19 24.97
CA SER A 8 64.54 35.66 24.36
C SER A 8 63.48 35.84 25.46
N ARG A 9 63.09 37.10 25.72
CA ARG A 9 61.92 37.46 26.54
C ARG A 9 60.66 37.34 25.68
N THR A 10 59.79 36.40 26.01
CA THR A 10 58.42 36.32 25.47
C THR A 10 57.50 37.18 26.33
N ALA A 11 56.79 38.11 25.68
CA ALA A 11 55.79 38.97 26.31
C ALA A 11 54.49 38.21 26.63
N PRO A 12 53.74 38.59 27.68
CA PRO A 12 52.47 37.96 28.02
C PRO A 12 51.35 38.35 27.04
N ALA A 13 50.52 37.37 26.69
CA ALA A 13 49.38 37.52 25.79
C ALA A 13 48.26 38.40 26.42
N PRO A 14 47.58 39.23 25.62
CA PRO A 14 46.46 40.05 26.11
C PRO A 14 45.20 39.21 26.36
N ALA A 15 44.43 39.61 27.38
CA ALA A 15 43.21 38.95 27.82
C ALA A 15 42.06 39.06 26.78
N PRO A 16 41.13 38.09 26.73
CA PRO A 16 40.01 38.11 25.79
C PRO A 16 38.98 39.19 26.16
N GLY A 17 38.73 40.11 25.24
CA GLY A 17 37.70 41.13 25.36
C GLY A 17 36.29 40.55 25.31
N THR A 18 35.47 40.93 26.28
CA THR A 18 34.04 40.64 26.38
C THR A 18 33.27 41.38 25.29
N ARG A 19 32.79 40.67 24.27
CA ARG A 19 31.82 41.22 23.30
C ARG A 19 30.42 41.21 23.92
N SER A 20 29.94 42.41 24.27
CA SER A 20 28.52 42.68 24.54
C SER A 20 27.74 42.58 23.23
N ASN A 21 26.89 41.57 23.10
CA ASN A 21 25.98 41.39 21.98
C ASN A 21 24.62 41.98 22.38
N SER A 22 24.38 43.26 22.06
CA SER A 22 23.06 43.88 22.21
C SER A 22 22.12 43.36 21.13
N SER A 23 21.41 42.28 21.45
CA SER A 23 20.29 41.76 20.65
C SER A 23 19.06 42.64 20.88
N THR A 24 18.77 43.50 19.91
CA THR A 24 17.48 44.18 19.78
C THR A 24 16.44 43.16 19.31
N ASN A 25 15.73 42.55 20.25
CA ASN A 25 14.52 41.79 19.96
C ASN A 25 13.44 42.76 19.47
N PRO A 26 12.91 42.63 18.23
CA PRO A 26 11.72 43.36 17.83
C PRO A 26 10.52 42.89 18.67
N ALA A 27 9.69 43.84 19.06
CA ALA A 27 8.51 43.62 19.86
C ALA A 27 7.57 42.56 19.22
N PRO A 28 6.90 41.71 20.02
CA PRO A 28 5.97 40.74 19.51
C PRO A 28 4.81 41.43 18.80
N ALA A 29 4.50 40.96 17.59
CA ALA A 29 3.33 41.42 16.85
C ALA A 29 2.04 41.14 17.64
N PRO A 30 1.05 42.06 17.61
CA PRO A 30 -0.21 41.89 18.32
C PRO A 30 -0.96 40.64 17.83
N ALA A 31 -1.59 39.95 18.78
CA ALA A 31 -2.37 38.74 18.52
C ALA A 31 -3.52 39.02 17.54
N PRO A 32 -3.75 38.12 16.55
CA PRO A 32 -4.88 38.27 15.65
C PRO A 32 -6.21 38.16 16.43
N ALA A 33 -7.13 39.07 16.11
CA ALA A 33 -8.46 39.13 16.70
C ALA A 33 -9.22 37.79 16.52
N PRO A 34 -10.12 37.42 17.47
CA PRO A 34 -10.95 36.23 17.33
C PRO A 34 -11.89 36.39 16.14
N GLY A 35 -11.67 35.61 15.08
CA GLY A 35 -12.58 35.53 13.96
C GLY A 35 -13.92 34.93 14.39
N THR A 36 -14.91 35.78 14.62
CA THR A 36 -16.32 35.38 14.70
C THR A 36 -16.81 35.05 13.28
N GLY A 37 -16.88 33.78 12.96
CA GLY A 37 -17.34 33.31 11.66
C GLY A 37 -17.57 31.81 11.63
N ALA A 38 -18.39 31.29 12.54
CA ALA A 38 -18.93 29.94 12.40
C ALA A 38 -19.84 29.90 11.18
N THR A 39 -19.35 29.33 10.07
CA THR A 39 -20.19 28.98 8.93
C THR A 39 -21.16 27.88 9.39
N PRO A 40 -22.48 28.04 9.24
CA PRO A 40 -23.43 27.00 9.63
C PRO A 40 -23.19 25.74 8.80
N ALA A 41 -23.25 24.59 9.49
CA ALA A 41 -23.15 23.29 8.86
C ALA A 41 -24.26 23.14 7.79
N PRO A 42 -23.95 22.54 6.63
CA PRO A 42 -24.96 22.25 5.62
C PRO A 42 -26.04 21.35 6.22
N SER A 43 -27.30 21.78 6.08
CA SER A 43 -28.46 21.00 6.56
C SER A 43 -28.48 19.62 5.90
N PRO A 44 -28.94 18.57 6.62
CA PRO A 44 -29.11 17.25 6.04
C PRO A 44 -30.06 17.34 4.85
N GLY A 45 -29.56 17.02 3.66
CA GLY A 45 -30.38 16.95 2.46
C GLY A 45 -31.57 16.03 2.70
N THR A 46 -32.76 16.55 2.44
CA THR A 46 -34.01 15.79 2.39
C THR A 46 -33.83 14.59 1.47
N LYS A 47 -34.08 13.38 2.00
CA LYS A 47 -34.14 12.15 1.22
C LYS A 47 -35.19 12.35 0.12
N THR A 48 -34.73 12.52 -1.11
CA THR A 48 -35.58 12.40 -2.30
C THR A 48 -36.10 10.97 -2.34
N THR A 49 -37.41 10.84 -2.20
CA THR A 49 -38.15 9.60 -2.45
C THR A 49 -37.82 9.11 -3.86
N PRO A 50 -37.58 7.82 -4.09
CA PRO A 50 -37.38 7.29 -5.43
C PRO A 50 -38.60 7.60 -6.28
N ASN A 51 -38.40 8.21 -7.45
CA ASN A 51 -39.46 8.33 -8.44
C ASN A 51 -40.06 6.93 -8.70
N PRO A 52 -41.39 6.77 -8.71
CA PRO A 52 -42.00 5.52 -9.12
C PRO A 52 -41.50 5.17 -10.53
N LEU A 53 -41.06 3.92 -10.73
CA LEU A 53 -40.64 3.46 -12.04
C LEU A 53 -41.80 3.70 -13.03
N PRO A 54 -41.51 4.20 -14.25
CA PRO A 54 -42.52 4.32 -15.28
C PRO A 54 -43.18 2.96 -15.49
N ASN A 55 -44.52 2.95 -15.51
CA ASN A 55 -45.32 1.75 -15.75
C ASN A 55 -44.75 1.01 -16.96
N SER A 56 -44.37 -0.24 -16.77
CA SER A 56 -43.89 -1.11 -17.84
C SER A 56 -44.94 -1.11 -18.95
N PRO A 57 -44.56 -0.85 -20.21
CA PRO A 57 -45.51 -0.93 -21.31
C PRO A 57 -46.12 -2.34 -21.33
N PRO A 58 -47.41 -2.47 -21.68
CA PRO A 58 -48.05 -3.77 -21.79
C PRO A 58 -47.21 -4.64 -22.73
N MET A 59 -46.91 -5.88 -22.32
CA MET A 59 -46.27 -6.86 -23.18
C MET A 59 -47.19 -7.11 -24.38
N SER A 60 -46.99 -6.36 -25.44
CA SER A 60 -47.58 -6.64 -26.74
C SER A 60 -47.01 -7.97 -27.22
N ASP A 61 -47.89 -8.90 -27.59
CA ASP A 61 -47.57 -10.20 -28.19
C ASP A 61 -46.34 -10.09 -29.11
N CYS A 62 -45.18 -10.56 -28.63
CA CYS A 62 -43.96 -10.65 -29.44
C CYS A 62 -44.13 -11.61 -30.64
N SER A 63 -45.25 -12.32 -30.73
CA SER A 63 -45.61 -13.26 -31.80
C SER A 63 -45.88 -12.59 -33.16
N LYS A 64 -45.88 -11.25 -33.27
CA LYS A 64 -46.14 -10.52 -34.52
C LYS A 64 -44.98 -9.64 -34.99
N ASP A 65 -43.80 -9.78 -34.39
CA ASP A 65 -42.64 -9.02 -34.86
C ASP A 65 -42.15 -9.60 -36.22
N PRO A 66 -42.20 -8.83 -37.32
CA PRO A 66 -41.74 -9.29 -38.63
C PRO A 66 -40.25 -9.67 -38.66
N CYS A 67 -39.47 -9.26 -37.65
CA CYS A 67 -38.08 -9.70 -37.49
C CYS A 67 -37.98 -11.18 -37.08
N LEU A 68 -38.86 -11.67 -36.21
CA LEU A 68 -38.89 -13.07 -35.75
C LEU A 68 -39.39 -14.02 -36.86
N ALA A 69 -40.43 -13.63 -37.61
CA ALA A 69 -40.96 -14.42 -38.73
C ALA A 69 -39.94 -14.60 -39.88
N SER A 70 -39.01 -13.66 -40.05
CA SER A 70 -37.95 -13.74 -41.07
C SER A 70 -36.78 -14.65 -40.64
N LEU A 71 -36.58 -14.83 -39.33
CA LEU A 71 -35.61 -15.78 -38.77
C LEU A 71 -36.11 -17.22 -38.85
N GLU A 72 -37.40 -17.46 -38.58
CA GLU A 72 -38.03 -18.79 -38.71
C GLU A 72 -37.96 -19.32 -40.15
N LYS A 73 -38.07 -18.46 -41.15
CA LYS A 73 -37.99 -18.86 -42.58
C LYS A 73 -36.57 -19.16 -43.08
N LYS A 74 -35.52 -18.79 -42.33
CA LYS A 74 -34.11 -18.98 -42.72
C LYS A 74 -33.39 -20.07 -41.94
N LEU A 75 -33.95 -20.54 -40.83
CA LEU A 75 -33.48 -21.75 -40.17
C LEU A 75 -34.13 -22.96 -40.83
N ASP A 76 -33.42 -23.54 -41.80
CA ASP A 76 -33.74 -24.85 -42.35
C ASP A 76 -33.46 -25.88 -41.23
N GLU A 77 -34.44 -26.14 -40.36
CA GLU A 77 -34.31 -26.96 -39.14
C GLU A 77 -33.72 -28.35 -39.43
N ASN A 78 -33.93 -28.85 -40.65
CA ASN A 78 -33.40 -30.12 -41.16
C ASN A 78 -31.87 -30.16 -41.36
N LYS A 79 -31.16 -29.05 -41.17
CA LYS A 79 -29.69 -28.94 -41.35
C LYS A 79 -28.93 -28.68 -40.04
N ILE A 80 -29.63 -28.63 -38.92
CA ILE A 80 -29.01 -28.43 -37.60
C ILE A 80 -28.47 -29.77 -37.11
N THR A 81 -27.15 -29.85 -36.89
CA THR A 81 -26.51 -31.05 -36.33
C THR A 81 -25.88 -30.72 -34.99
N TRP A 82 -26.08 -31.60 -34.01
CA TRP A 82 -25.44 -31.50 -32.70
C TRP A 82 -24.10 -32.22 -32.76
N ILE A 83 -23.03 -31.47 -32.49
CA ILE A 83 -21.66 -31.99 -32.48
C ILE A 83 -21.08 -31.87 -31.08
N LYS A 84 -20.25 -32.84 -30.70
CA LYS A 84 -19.51 -32.79 -29.43
C LYS A 84 -18.20 -32.04 -29.64
N ALA A 85 -17.99 -30.98 -28.86
CA ALA A 85 -16.73 -30.25 -28.80
C ALA A 85 -16.03 -30.57 -27.47
N LYS A 86 -14.71 -30.74 -27.52
CA LYS A 86 -13.89 -30.94 -26.32
C LYS A 86 -13.36 -29.57 -25.88
N VAL A 87 -13.79 -29.11 -24.72
CA VAL A 87 -13.42 -27.80 -24.18
C VAL A 87 -12.61 -27.94 -22.90
N GLU A 88 -11.67 -27.04 -22.70
CA GLU A 88 -10.89 -26.95 -21.47
C GLU A 88 -11.67 -26.20 -20.40
N VAL A 89 -11.77 -26.77 -19.21
CA VAL A 89 -12.35 -26.14 -18.03
C VAL A 89 -11.31 -26.11 -16.93
N VAL A 90 -11.09 -24.93 -16.37
CA VAL A 90 -10.06 -24.72 -15.35
C VAL A 90 -10.71 -24.68 -13.97
N LYS A 91 -10.30 -25.59 -13.09
CA LYS A 91 -10.65 -25.60 -11.68
C LYS A 91 -9.52 -25.01 -10.85
N CYS A 92 -9.86 -24.22 -9.85
CA CYS A 92 -8.89 -23.60 -8.96
C CYS A 92 -8.85 -24.34 -7.62
N ASN A 93 -7.77 -25.08 -7.35
CA ASN A 93 -7.62 -25.92 -6.17
C ASN A 93 -6.66 -25.28 -5.18
N PHE A 94 -7.01 -25.25 -3.89
CA PHE A 94 -6.12 -24.77 -2.84
C PHE A 94 -5.32 -25.94 -2.26
N ALA A 95 -4.02 -25.99 -2.53
CA ALA A 95 -3.14 -27.05 -2.05
C ALA A 95 -1.80 -26.46 -1.59
N ASN A 96 -1.25 -26.97 -0.48
CA ASN A 96 0.01 -26.49 0.11
C ASN A 96 0.03 -24.98 0.42
N GLY A 97 -1.14 -24.39 0.71
CA GLY A 97 -1.24 -22.98 1.07
C GLY A 97 -1.24 -22.02 -0.12
N GLU A 98 -1.37 -22.53 -1.35
CA GLU A 98 -1.46 -21.76 -2.60
C GLU A 98 -2.58 -22.32 -3.49
N TYR A 99 -3.29 -21.44 -4.19
CA TYR A 99 -4.22 -21.74 -5.27
C TYR A 99 -3.47 -22.14 -6.52
N LYS A 100 -3.75 -23.32 -7.06
CA LYS A 100 -3.18 -23.82 -8.31
C LYS A 100 -4.31 -24.14 -9.29
N PRO A 101 -4.22 -23.68 -10.55
CA PRO A 101 -5.17 -24.07 -11.58
C PRO A 101 -4.91 -25.52 -12.00
N THR A 102 -5.98 -26.29 -12.17
CA THR A 102 -5.98 -27.63 -12.76
C THR A 102 -6.91 -27.60 -13.96
N THR A 103 -6.46 -28.10 -15.10
CA THR A 103 -7.26 -28.16 -16.33
C THR A 103 -7.90 -29.53 -16.45
N GLU A 104 -9.19 -29.55 -16.76
CA GLU A 104 -9.93 -30.75 -17.12
C GLU A 104 -10.58 -30.54 -18.49
N THR A 105 -10.59 -31.57 -19.32
CA THR A 105 -11.32 -31.54 -20.59
C THR A 105 -12.75 -32.01 -20.37
N LYS A 106 -13.73 -31.25 -20.83
CA LYS A 106 -15.15 -31.64 -20.84
C LYS A 106 -15.69 -31.68 -22.25
N GLU A 107 -16.62 -32.58 -22.50
CA GLU A 107 -17.38 -32.58 -23.75
C GLU A 107 -18.62 -31.70 -23.58
N VAL A 108 -18.79 -30.74 -24.48
CA VAL A 108 -19.99 -29.92 -24.58
C VAL A 108 -20.64 -30.15 -25.93
N THR A 109 -21.97 -30.17 -25.94
CA THR A 109 -22.75 -30.33 -27.17
C THR A 109 -22.99 -28.96 -27.77
N VAL A 110 -22.62 -28.78 -29.04
CA VAL A 110 -22.70 -27.52 -29.78
C VAL A 110 -23.60 -27.71 -30.99
N LEU A 111 -24.42 -26.70 -31.26
CA LEU A 111 -25.18 -26.61 -32.51
C LEU A 111 -24.24 -26.24 -33.65
N SER A 112 -24.10 -27.13 -34.63
CA SER A 112 -23.35 -26.85 -35.85
C SER A 112 -24.29 -26.47 -36.98
N THR A 113 -24.02 -25.33 -37.59
CA THR A 113 -24.51 -25.01 -38.92
C THR A 113 -23.72 -25.80 -39.97
N PRO A 114 -24.21 -25.92 -41.22
CA PRO A 114 -23.53 -26.64 -42.30
C PRO A 114 -22.11 -26.14 -42.61
N THR A 115 -21.77 -24.92 -42.20
CA THR A 115 -20.43 -24.35 -42.41
C THR A 115 -19.38 -24.88 -41.42
N GLY A 116 -19.77 -25.64 -40.39
CA GLY A 116 -18.86 -26.32 -39.45
C GLY A 116 -18.02 -25.40 -38.54
N SER A 117 -18.12 -24.08 -38.70
CA SER A 117 -17.27 -23.11 -37.99
C SER A 117 -17.62 -22.93 -36.50
N GLU A 118 -18.83 -23.33 -36.09
CA GLU A 118 -19.32 -23.13 -34.71
C GLU A 118 -18.52 -23.93 -33.69
N ARG A 119 -18.04 -25.14 -34.06
CA ARG A 119 -17.16 -25.94 -33.21
C ARG A 119 -15.91 -25.17 -32.82
N LEU A 120 -15.22 -24.63 -33.81
CA LEU A 120 -13.95 -23.94 -33.65
C LEU A 120 -14.15 -22.64 -32.85
N LYS A 121 -15.25 -21.92 -33.08
CA LYS A 121 -15.61 -20.74 -32.29
C LYS A 121 -15.80 -21.08 -30.82
N VAL A 122 -16.52 -22.16 -30.51
CA VAL A 122 -16.73 -22.62 -29.13
C VAL A 122 -15.41 -23.06 -28.51
N GLU A 123 -14.62 -23.88 -29.20
CA GLU A 123 -13.30 -24.32 -28.71
C GLU A 123 -12.38 -23.12 -28.40
N ASN A 124 -12.31 -22.13 -29.30
CA ASN A 124 -11.52 -20.91 -29.09
C ASN A 124 -12.05 -20.06 -27.93
N HIS A 125 -13.37 -19.89 -27.81
CA HIS A 125 -13.96 -19.12 -26.72
C HIS A 125 -13.68 -19.77 -25.35
N PHE A 126 -13.84 -21.08 -25.25
CA PHE A 126 -13.50 -21.82 -24.03
C PHE A 126 -12.01 -21.78 -23.72
N ALA A 127 -11.13 -21.79 -24.73
CA ALA A 127 -9.70 -21.64 -24.53
C ALA A 127 -9.34 -20.26 -23.92
N GLU A 128 -9.94 -19.17 -24.42
CA GLU A 128 -9.78 -17.83 -23.85
C GLU A 128 -10.33 -17.73 -22.41
N VAL A 129 -11.51 -18.30 -22.16
CA VAL A 129 -12.09 -18.38 -20.80
C VAL A 129 -11.21 -19.21 -19.87
N ALA A 130 -10.66 -20.33 -20.34
CA ALA A 130 -9.73 -21.15 -19.58
C ALA A 130 -8.46 -20.37 -19.22
N LYS A 131 -7.90 -19.62 -20.17
CA LYS A 131 -6.74 -18.74 -19.94
C LYS A 131 -7.04 -17.69 -18.87
N ALA A 132 -8.14 -16.95 -19.00
CA ALA A 132 -8.57 -15.96 -18.01
C ALA A 132 -8.77 -16.59 -16.61
N ASN A 133 -9.38 -17.77 -16.55
CA ASN A 133 -9.61 -18.48 -15.28
C ASN A 133 -8.30 -18.98 -14.63
N ARG A 134 -7.28 -19.37 -15.42
CA ARG A 134 -5.95 -19.70 -14.90
C ARG A 134 -5.33 -18.47 -14.24
N GLU A 135 -5.36 -17.33 -14.90
CA GLU A 135 -4.84 -16.08 -14.38
C GLU A 135 -5.57 -15.66 -13.10
N LEU A 136 -6.90 -15.66 -13.10
CA LEU A 136 -7.71 -15.37 -11.91
C LEU A 136 -7.41 -16.31 -10.74
N CYS A 137 -7.20 -17.60 -11.01
CA CYS A 137 -6.82 -18.56 -9.98
C CYS A 137 -5.46 -18.22 -9.35
N LEU A 138 -4.46 -17.88 -10.17
CA LEU A 138 -3.14 -17.48 -9.70
C LEU A 138 -3.19 -16.15 -8.94
N LEU A 139 -4.04 -15.21 -9.38
CA LEU A 139 -4.27 -13.94 -8.68
C LEU A 139 -4.86 -14.14 -7.27
N LYS A 140 -5.61 -15.22 -6.99
CA LYS A 140 -6.07 -15.53 -5.62
C LYS A 140 -4.93 -15.77 -4.63
N ASN A 141 -3.72 -16.10 -5.10
CA ASN A 141 -2.54 -16.17 -4.23
C ASN A 141 -2.00 -14.80 -3.83
N LEU A 142 -2.29 -13.79 -4.63
CA LEU A 142 -1.99 -12.42 -4.29
C LEU A 142 -3.16 -11.94 -3.42
N GLU A 143 -2.94 -11.78 -2.11
CA GLU A 143 -3.90 -11.01 -1.32
C GLU A 143 -3.93 -9.59 -1.92
N PRO A 144 -5.06 -9.13 -2.50
CA PRO A 144 -5.16 -7.78 -3.06
C PRO A 144 -5.21 -6.81 -1.88
N THR A 145 -4.04 -6.51 -1.32
CA THR A 145 -3.87 -5.51 -0.30
C THR A 145 -3.19 -4.34 -0.97
N LEU A 146 -3.99 -3.30 -1.23
CA LEU A 146 -3.45 -2.01 -1.58
C LEU A 146 -2.75 -1.47 -0.33
N VAL A 147 -1.43 -1.27 -0.41
CA VAL A 147 -0.66 -0.63 0.64
C VAL A 147 -0.20 0.71 0.08
N VAL A 148 -0.94 1.76 0.41
CA VAL A 148 -0.56 3.13 0.13
C VAL A 148 0.08 3.70 1.40
N PRO A 149 1.23 4.38 1.32
CA PRO A 149 1.75 5.14 2.46
C PRO A 149 0.71 6.13 2.98
N GLU A 150 0.45 6.11 4.28
CA GLU A 150 -0.54 6.97 4.95
C GLU A 150 -0.32 8.47 4.66
N TRP A 151 0.94 8.90 4.55
CA TRP A 151 1.32 10.29 4.31
C TRP A 151 1.17 10.76 2.86
N TRP A 152 0.66 9.93 1.95
CA TRP A 152 0.44 10.35 0.56
C TRP A 152 -0.71 11.33 0.36
N GLN A 153 -1.55 11.54 1.38
CA GLN A 153 -2.60 12.56 1.34
C GLN A 153 -2.03 13.99 1.31
N VAL A 154 -0.84 14.21 1.86
CA VAL A 154 -0.12 15.47 1.74
C VAL A 154 0.89 15.31 0.60
N ARG A 155 0.75 16.10 -0.47
CA ARG A 155 1.52 15.99 -1.74
C ARG A 155 2.98 16.38 -1.61
N ASP A 156 3.68 15.86 -0.61
CA ASP A 156 5.05 16.23 -0.33
C ASP A 156 6.00 15.05 -0.57
N PHE A 157 6.75 15.21 -1.67
CA PHE A 157 7.97 14.52 -2.07
C PHE A 157 7.87 13.14 -2.76
N GLN A 158 8.26 13.16 -4.03
CA GLN A 158 8.54 12.02 -4.92
C GLN A 158 9.92 11.41 -4.58
N LYS A 159 10.03 10.82 -3.40
CA LYS A 159 11.28 10.18 -2.92
C LYS A 159 11.13 8.66 -2.84
N PRO A 160 12.24 7.90 -2.92
CA PRO A 160 12.22 6.47 -2.67
C PRO A 160 11.70 6.17 -1.25
N GLN A 161 10.73 5.27 -1.12
CA GLN A 161 10.16 4.90 0.17
C GLN A 161 9.96 3.40 0.26
N LEU A 162 10.29 2.82 1.41
CA LEU A 162 9.90 1.47 1.75
C LEU A 162 8.75 1.52 2.75
N VAL A 163 7.62 0.91 2.41
CA VAL A 163 6.49 0.72 3.33
C VAL A 163 6.56 -0.67 3.92
N ILE A 164 6.54 -0.77 5.23
CA ILE A 164 6.49 -2.02 5.98
C ILE A 164 5.09 -2.16 6.54
N GLN A 165 4.45 -3.29 6.26
CA GLN A 165 3.20 -3.65 6.89
C GLN A 165 3.48 -4.55 8.11
N TYR A 166 2.96 -4.12 9.26
CA TYR A 166 2.94 -4.85 10.50
C TYR A 166 1.55 -5.44 10.74
N ALA A 167 1.50 -6.60 11.39
CA ALA A 167 0.27 -7.22 11.88
C ALA A 167 0.39 -7.56 13.36
N GLU A 168 -0.76 -7.63 14.02
CA GLU A 168 -0.85 -8.11 15.39
C GLU A 168 -0.42 -9.57 15.47
N LEU A 169 0.42 -9.90 16.45
CA LEU A 169 0.77 -11.26 16.79
C LEU A 169 -0.08 -11.68 17.98
N LEU A 170 -1.03 -12.59 17.73
CA LEU A 170 -1.91 -13.15 18.77
C LEU A 170 -1.12 -14.13 19.67
N SER A 171 -1.68 -14.45 20.83
CA SER A 171 -1.09 -15.36 21.81
C SER A 171 -0.84 -16.77 21.25
N ASP A 172 -1.68 -17.22 20.31
CA ASP A 172 -1.54 -18.50 19.60
C ASP A 172 -0.51 -18.46 18.46
N GLY A 173 0.19 -17.33 18.28
CA GLY A 173 1.17 -17.14 17.21
C GLY A 173 0.56 -16.87 15.83
N LYS A 174 -0.77 -16.78 15.70
CA LYS A 174 -1.43 -16.35 14.46
C LYS A 174 -1.35 -14.84 14.28
N LEU A 175 -1.59 -14.39 13.05
CA LEU A 175 -1.71 -12.95 12.78
C LEU A 175 -3.14 -12.50 13.03
N GLY A 176 -3.31 -11.44 13.79
CA GLY A 176 -4.60 -10.74 13.92
C GLY A 176 -5.02 -10.11 12.60
N LYS A 177 -6.22 -9.53 12.54
CA LYS A 177 -6.74 -8.84 11.35
C LYS A 177 -6.16 -7.44 11.16
N SER A 178 -5.84 -6.75 12.25
CA SER A 178 -5.33 -5.38 12.21
C SER A 178 -4.00 -5.30 11.46
N ARG A 179 -3.86 -4.23 10.65
CA ARG A 179 -2.66 -3.93 9.89
C ARG A 179 -2.24 -2.50 10.20
N TRP A 180 -0.94 -2.30 10.36
CA TRP A 180 -0.33 -0.99 10.52
C TRP A 180 0.80 -0.84 9.52
N THR A 181 1.10 0.39 9.14
CA THR A 181 2.17 0.68 8.20
C THR A 181 3.21 1.58 8.84
N THR A 182 4.47 1.34 8.49
CA THR A 182 5.58 2.24 8.78
C THR A 182 6.32 2.50 7.50
N THR A 183 6.64 3.76 7.23
CA THR A 183 7.39 4.16 6.04
C THR A 183 8.83 4.50 6.43
N ILE A 184 9.78 3.97 5.67
CA ILE A 184 11.20 4.36 5.69
C ILE A 184 11.47 5.22 4.45
N PRO A 185 11.69 6.53 4.60
CA PRO A 185 12.10 7.39 3.49
C PRO A 185 13.56 7.13 3.09
N HIS A 186 13.90 7.43 1.84
CA HIS A 186 15.24 7.31 1.26
C HIS A 186 15.86 5.92 1.43
N TYR A 187 15.03 4.89 1.27
CA TYR A 187 15.49 3.50 1.29
C TYR A 187 16.42 3.25 0.09
N ASN A 188 17.60 2.69 0.36
CA ASN A 188 18.67 2.55 -0.64
C ASN A 188 19.20 1.13 -0.83
N LYS A 189 18.54 0.12 -0.26
CA LYS A 189 18.96 -1.27 -0.42
C LYS A 189 18.29 -1.90 -1.66
N PRO A 190 18.98 -2.81 -2.36
CA PRO A 190 18.40 -3.49 -3.52
C PRO A 190 17.35 -4.52 -3.07
N LYS A 191 16.49 -4.97 -4.00
CA LYS A 191 15.49 -6.04 -3.77
C LYS A 191 16.10 -7.34 -3.24
N THR A 192 17.34 -7.65 -3.63
CA THR A 192 18.08 -8.85 -3.20
C THR A 192 18.47 -8.81 -1.73
N TYR A 193 18.52 -7.63 -1.13
CA TYR A 193 18.73 -7.48 0.30
C TYR A 193 17.51 -8.02 1.04
N LYS A 194 17.73 -8.91 2.01
CA LYS A 194 16.68 -9.50 2.84
C LYS A 194 16.61 -8.75 4.19
N PRO A 195 15.93 -7.60 4.27
CA PRO A 195 15.91 -6.82 5.50
C PRO A 195 15.21 -7.59 6.63
N LYS A 196 15.78 -7.49 7.83
CA LYS A 196 15.14 -7.95 9.08
C LYS A 196 14.63 -6.74 9.83
N PHE A 197 13.30 -6.58 9.89
CA PHE A 197 12.68 -5.50 10.64
C PHE A 197 12.39 -5.91 12.08
N PRO A 198 12.44 -4.98 13.04
CA PRO A 198 12.21 -5.29 14.44
C PRO A 198 10.75 -5.70 14.67
N LYS A 199 10.54 -6.74 15.49
CA LYS A 199 9.25 -6.95 16.16
C LYS A 199 9.19 -6.00 17.35
N TYR A 200 8.01 -5.46 17.64
CA TYR A 200 7.87 -4.53 18.76
C TYR A 200 6.48 -4.54 19.38
N GLU A 201 6.35 -3.93 20.55
CA GLU A 201 5.05 -3.69 21.19
C GLU A 201 4.55 -2.30 20.79
N LYS A 202 3.45 -2.27 20.03
CA LYS A 202 2.72 -1.05 19.70
C LYS A 202 2.00 -0.52 20.93
N GLY A 203 1.87 0.79 21.05
CA GLY A 203 1.13 1.43 22.14
C GLY A 203 1.03 2.95 21.96
N ASP A 204 1.03 3.63 23.10
CA ASP A 204 0.65 5.04 23.27
C ASP A 204 1.80 6.05 23.10
N THR A 205 3.04 5.59 23.02
CA THR A 205 4.22 6.45 22.86
C THR A 205 4.55 6.62 21.38
N GLU A 206 4.39 7.83 20.86
CA GLU A 206 4.80 8.21 19.51
C GLU A 206 6.26 8.67 19.51
N ALA A 207 7.03 8.19 18.54
CA ALA A 207 8.37 8.65 18.25
C ALA A 207 8.46 9.10 16.79
N ILE A 208 8.91 10.33 16.59
CA ILE A 208 9.07 10.97 15.29
C ILE A 208 10.55 11.27 15.07
N PHE A 209 11.18 10.57 14.13
CA PHE A 209 12.55 10.87 13.70
C PHE A 209 12.49 11.64 12.37
N ILE A 210 13.06 12.85 12.37
CA ILE A 210 13.04 13.78 11.25
C ILE A 210 14.43 13.78 10.60
N LEU A 211 14.49 13.49 9.30
CA LEU A 211 15.70 13.53 8.49
C LEU A 211 16.05 14.97 8.08
N ASN A 212 17.24 15.17 7.51
CA ASN A 212 17.70 16.50 7.12
C ASN A 212 16.86 17.19 6.02
N ASP A 213 16.11 16.42 5.23
CA ASP A 213 15.17 16.90 4.22
C ASP A 213 13.73 17.01 4.76
N ASN A 214 13.55 16.99 6.08
CA ASN A 214 12.26 16.97 6.76
C ASN A 214 11.39 15.72 6.52
N SER A 215 11.89 14.69 5.83
CA SER A 215 11.20 13.40 5.78
C SER A 215 11.20 12.74 7.17
N LYS A 216 10.18 11.92 7.45
CA LYS A 216 9.91 11.44 8.81
C LYS A 216 9.76 9.92 8.85
N ILE A 217 10.26 9.33 9.93
CA ILE A 217 9.86 8.00 10.40
C ILE A 217 9.01 8.21 11.64
N ILE A 218 7.82 7.61 11.66
CA ILE A 218 6.89 7.70 12.78
C ILE A 218 6.59 6.29 13.27
N ILE A 219 6.75 6.08 14.57
CA ILE A 219 6.51 4.80 15.24
C ILE A 219 5.69 5.06 16.50
N ASN A 220 4.64 4.27 16.70
CA ASN A 220 3.88 4.27 17.95
C ASN A 220 4.18 2.97 18.69
N ALA A 221 4.90 3.05 19.81
CA ALA A 221 5.32 1.91 20.62
C ALA A 221 4.73 1.98 22.04
N LYS A 222 4.92 0.91 22.82
CA LYS A 222 4.41 0.81 24.20
C LYS A 222 5.04 1.83 25.15
N ASN A 223 6.31 2.12 24.95
CA ASN A 223 7.08 3.04 25.80
C ASN A 223 8.22 3.68 24.98
N LYS A 224 8.87 4.69 25.56
CA LYS A 224 9.99 5.43 24.96
C LYS A 224 11.15 4.53 24.52
N THR A 225 11.53 3.57 25.37
CA THR A 225 12.65 2.65 25.10
C THR A 225 12.40 1.80 23.86
N GLU A 226 11.21 1.21 23.76
CA GLU A 226 10.79 0.40 22.62
C GLU A 226 10.73 1.24 21.34
N ALA A 227 10.21 2.47 21.42
CA ALA A 227 10.13 3.38 20.28
C ALA A 227 11.52 3.73 19.73
N LEU A 228 12.47 4.07 20.61
CA LEU A 228 13.86 4.35 20.23
C LEU A 228 14.57 3.11 19.68
N LYS A 229 14.33 1.92 20.24
CA LYS A 229 14.85 0.65 19.72
C LYS A 229 14.43 0.45 18.27
N VAL A 230 13.14 0.63 17.97
CA VAL A 230 12.60 0.48 16.62
C VAL A 230 13.20 1.53 15.68
N ILE A 231 13.22 2.81 16.05
CA ILE A 231 13.80 3.86 15.20
C ILE A 231 15.27 3.59 14.89
N ASN A 232 16.08 3.22 15.88
CA ASN A 232 17.49 2.90 15.66
C ASN A 232 17.67 1.71 14.71
N ALA A 233 16.83 0.67 14.84
CA ALA A 233 16.82 -0.45 13.92
C ALA A 233 16.36 -0.07 12.50
N LEU A 234 15.51 0.94 12.32
CA LEU A 234 15.05 1.39 11.00
C LEU A 234 16.06 2.33 10.31
N LYS A 235 16.83 3.12 11.09
CA LYS A 235 17.85 4.04 10.57
C LYS A 235 18.89 3.38 9.67
N GLN A 236 19.23 2.12 9.91
CA GLN A 236 20.21 1.38 9.11
C GLN A 236 19.81 1.18 7.63
N PHE A 237 18.53 1.35 7.31
CA PHE A 237 17.99 1.17 5.96
C PHE A 237 17.89 2.48 5.17
N ILE A 238 18.18 3.62 5.81
CA ILE A 238 18.12 4.95 5.21
C ILE A 238 19.47 5.26 4.56
N ASN A 239 19.46 5.94 3.42
CA ASN A 239 20.69 6.47 2.85
C ASN A 239 21.41 7.43 3.84
N PRO A 240 22.68 7.16 4.21
CA PRO A 240 23.42 7.94 5.20
C PRO A 240 23.49 9.44 4.92
N LYS A 241 23.38 9.87 3.65
CA LYS A 241 23.33 11.29 3.28
C LYS A 241 22.21 12.06 4.00
N PHE A 242 21.08 11.40 4.28
CA PHE A 242 19.92 12.02 4.92
C PHE A 242 19.95 11.95 6.45
N LEU A 243 20.90 11.20 7.02
CA LEU A 243 21.11 11.08 8.46
C LEU A 243 22.02 12.17 9.04
N LYS A 244 22.71 12.93 8.19
CA LYS A 244 23.62 14.02 8.60
C LYS A 244 22.85 15.14 9.29
N ASN A 245 23.39 15.67 10.39
CA ASN A 245 22.82 16.79 11.15
C ASN A 245 21.37 16.56 11.62
N THR A 246 20.96 15.30 11.79
CA THR A 246 19.63 14.96 12.29
C THR A 246 19.57 15.14 13.80
N LYS A 247 18.44 15.65 14.29
CA LYS A 247 18.18 15.78 15.73
C LYS A 247 17.74 14.42 16.29
N PRO A 248 17.90 14.19 17.61
CA PRO A 248 17.31 13.01 18.27
C PRO A 248 15.79 12.92 17.99
N PRO A 249 15.22 11.70 17.97
CA PRO A 249 13.78 11.53 17.76
C PRO A 249 12.96 12.30 18.79
N LYS A 250 11.91 12.99 18.34
CA LYS A 250 10.92 13.61 19.23
C LYS A 250 10.01 12.51 19.77
N ILE A 251 9.79 12.49 21.09
CA ILE A 251 8.94 11.50 21.75
C ILE A 251 7.75 12.22 22.37
N GLY A 252 6.55 11.72 22.13
CA GLY A 252 5.31 12.17 22.77
C GLY A 252 4.51 10.99 23.30
N GLU A 253 3.81 11.17 24.41
CA GLU A 253 2.86 10.18 24.93
C GLU A 253 1.43 10.64 24.65
N ARG A 254 0.57 9.71 24.23
CA ARG A 254 -0.86 9.93 24.04
C ARG A 254 -1.61 8.99 24.99
N SER A 255 -2.23 9.52 26.04
CA SER A 255 -2.89 8.69 27.05
C SER A 255 -4.05 7.88 26.46
N GLY A 256 -3.94 6.55 26.53
CA GLY A 256 -5.05 5.60 26.36
C GLY A 256 -5.68 5.50 24.98
N SER A 257 -5.05 6.04 23.94
CA SER A 257 -5.65 6.14 22.60
C SER A 257 -5.36 4.92 21.72
N TYR A 258 -4.31 4.15 22.00
CA TYR A 258 -3.87 3.05 21.12
C TYR A 258 -3.91 1.68 21.80
N LYS A 259 -4.39 0.70 21.04
CA LYS A 259 -4.34 -0.71 21.42
C LYS A 259 -2.88 -1.14 21.64
N LYS A 260 -2.57 -1.63 22.85
CA LYS A 260 -1.24 -2.17 23.21
C LYS A 260 -1.12 -3.61 22.76
N VAL A 261 -0.34 -3.87 21.71
CA VAL A 261 -0.22 -5.20 21.09
C VAL A 261 1.19 -5.48 20.60
N LYS A 262 1.58 -6.75 20.61
CA LYS A 262 2.78 -7.21 19.90
C LYS A 262 2.52 -7.18 18.41
N VAL A 263 3.39 -6.53 17.66
CA VAL A 263 3.32 -6.45 16.20
C VAL A 263 4.56 -7.03 15.56
N VAL A 264 4.35 -7.69 14.42
CA VAL A 264 5.41 -8.32 13.62
C VAL A 264 5.35 -7.84 12.18
N PRO A 265 6.51 -7.65 11.52
CA PRO A 265 6.54 -7.29 10.12
C PRO A 265 6.06 -8.48 9.27
N VAL A 266 5.16 -8.22 8.32
CA VAL A 266 4.54 -9.26 7.48
C VAL A 266 5.01 -9.17 6.04
N ARG A 267 5.04 -7.95 5.50
CA ARG A 267 5.40 -7.66 4.11
C ARG A 267 5.95 -6.25 4.00
N CYS A 268 6.73 -5.99 2.96
CA CYS A 268 7.12 -4.64 2.60
C CYS A 268 7.00 -4.40 1.09
N HIS A 269 6.86 -3.12 0.75
CA HIS A 269 6.72 -2.61 -0.61
C HIS A 269 7.69 -1.46 -0.80
N PHE A 270 8.43 -1.48 -1.90
CA PHE A 270 9.31 -0.39 -2.26
C PHE A 270 8.74 0.40 -3.43
N PHE A 271 8.81 1.72 -3.29
CA PHE A 271 8.38 2.70 -4.27
C PHE A 271 9.55 3.63 -4.57
N SER A 272 10.23 3.42 -5.69
CA SER A 272 11.40 4.20 -6.09
C SER A 272 11.02 5.64 -6.45
N LYS A 273 9.84 5.83 -7.06
CA LYS A 273 9.31 7.11 -7.54
C LYS A 273 8.36 7.81 -6.56
N GLY A 274 8.20 7.27 -5.34
CA GLY A 274 7.23 7.79 -4.36
C GLY A 274 5.80 7.82 -4.92
N GLN A 275 5.10 8.94 -4.74
CA GLN A 275 3.68 9.11 -5.11
C GLN A 275 3.37 9.05 -6.61
N GLN A 276 4.36 9.23 -7.50
CA GLN A 276 4.10 9.23 -8.95
C GLN A 276 3.61 7.87 -9.45
N ASN A 277 4.02 6.78 -8.79
CA ASN A 277 3.60 5.44 -9.13
C ASN A 277 3.08 4.74 -7.88
N THR A 278 1.78 4.48 -7.88
CA THR A 278 1.11 3.76 -6.79
C THR A 278 1.38 2.26 -6.82
N ALA A 279 1.95 1.75 -7.93
CA ALA A 279 2.43 0.38 -8.01
C ALA A 279 3.86 0.29 -7.42
N PRO A 280 4.11 -0.66 -6.50
CA PRO A 280 5.44 -0.85 -5.97
C PRO A 280 6.37 -1.46 -7.02
N ASP A 281 7.62 -1.00 -7.09
CA ASP A 281 8.67 -1.59 -7.92
C ASP A 281 8.92 -3.05 -7.53
N TRP A 282 8.83 -3.35 -6.24
CA TRP A 282 8.86 -4.72 -5.73
C TRP A 282 8.20 -4.84 -4.37
N SER A 283 7.82 -6.09 -4.06
CA SER A 283 7.24 -6.48 -2.78
C SER A 283 7.97 -7.70 -2.22
N LEU A 284 8.14 -7.76 -0.91
CA LEU A 284 8.71 -8.91 -0.21
C LEU A 284 7.80 -9.37 0.92
N LYS A 285 7.62 -10.68 1.02
CA LYS A 285 6.99 -11.31 2.19
C LYS A 285 8.07 -11.57 3.24
N LEU A 286 7.85 -11.04 4.43
CA LEU A 286 8.85 -11.01 5.52
C LEU A 286 8.64 -12.13 6.54
N ARG A 287 7.44 -12.72 6.55
CA ARG A 287 7.09 -13.84 7.41
C ARG A 287 6.92 -15.11 6.58
N GLU A 288 7.74 -16.11 6.89
CA GLU A 288 7.54 -17.47 6.38
C GLU A 288 6.27 -18.05 7.01
N LYS A 289 5.43 -18.70 6.20
CA LYS A 289 4.31 -19.48 6.74
C LYS A 289 4.93 -20.63 7.53
N LYS A 290 4.69 -20.67 8.84
CA LYS A 290 5.02 -21.87 9.62
C LYS A 290 4.22 -23.00 8.99
N LYS A 291 4.90 -24.02 8.44
CA LYS A 291 4.20 -25.22 7.94
C LYS A 291 3.38 -25.78 9.11
N PRO A 292 2.10 -26.08 8.90
CA PRO A 292 1.27 -26.73 9.91
C PRO A 292 1.89 -28.06 10.33
#